data_AF-A0A3B9FMI0-F1
#
_entry.id   AF-A0A3B9FMI0-F1
#
_cell.length_a   1.000
_cell.length_b   1.000
_cell.length_c   1.000
_cell.angle_alpha   90.00
_cell.angle_beta   90.00
_cell.angle_gamma   90.00
#
_symmetry.space_group_name_H-M   'P 1'
#
loop_
_entity.id
_entity.type
_entity.pdbx_description
1 polymer ?
#
loop_
_entity_poly.entity_id
_entity_poly.type
_entity_poly.pdbx_seq_one_letter_code
_entity_poly.pdbx_strand_id
1 'polypeptide(L)'
;MSNTSFPPPVESIGVKAFFEDYGEKLLLRLVTTKKTLSRSTIRERSVNRPALAVTGYFKYFAHKRIQLFGAGEMGFFREQTSSKRAKVMETMASKRIPCVVVSR
;
A
#
# COMPACT_ATOMS: atom_id res chain seq x y z
N MET A 1 41.44 -14.68 -0.27
CA MET A 1 40.07 -14.78 -0.82
C MET A 1 39.16 -13.95 0.06
N SER A 2 38.79 -12.75 -0.40
CA SER A 2 37.98 -11.79 0.36
C SER A 2 36.54 -12.28 0.46
N ASN A 3 36.07 -12.51 1.68
CA ASN A 3 34.73 -12.98 1.99
C ASN A 3 33.74 -11.83 1.76
N THR A 4 33.12 -11.75 0.57
CA THR A 4 32.02 -10.83 0.28
C THR A 4 30.73 -11.41 0.85
N SER A 5 30.47 -11.12 2.13
CA SER A 5 29.14 -11.35 2.71
C SER A 5 28.17 -10.35 2.08
N PHE A 6 27.27 -10.83 1.21
CA PHE A 6 26.13 -10.04 0.77
C PHE A 6 25.33 -9.61 2.01
N PRO A 7 24.95 -8.33 2.15
CA PRO A 7 24.06 -7.94 3.24
C PRO A 7 22.78 -8.77 3.14
N PRO A 8 22.22 -9.23 4.28
CA PRO A 8 21.00 -10.02 4.26
C PRO A 8 19.93 -9.25 3.45
N PRO A 9 19.19 -9.91 2.56
CA PRO A 9 18.18 -9.23 1.76
C PRO A 9 17.22 -8.50 2.70
N VAL A 10 17.10 -7.19 2.54
CA VAL A 10 16.20 -6.35 3.36
C VAL A 10 14.78 -6.87 3.22
N GLU A 11 14.33 -7.69 4.18
CA GLU A 11 13.12 -8.50 4.07
C GLU A 11 11.85 -7.64 4.10
N SER A 12 11.95 -6.44 4.68
CA SER A 12 10.84 -5.50 4.80
C SER A 12 11.34 -4.05 4.95
N ILE A 13 10.51 -3.07 4.62
CA ILE A 13 10.81 -1.64 4.79
C ILE A 13 9.67 -0.96 5.57
N GLY A 14 10.01 -0.16 6.57
CA GLY A 14 9.01 0.65 7.29
C GLY A 14 8.35 1.65 6.35
N VAL A 15 7.05 1.89 6.49
CA VAL A 15 6.33 2.86 5.62
C VAL A 15 6.93 4.27 5.75
N LYS A 16 7.42 4.62 6.94
CA LYS A 16 8.18 5.85 7.19
C LYS A 16 9.45 5.93 6.32
N ALA A 17 10.32 4.92 6.40
CA ALA A 17 11.54 4.88 5.60
C ALA A 17 11.23 4.90 4.09
N PHE A 18 10.24 4.13 3.65
CA PHE A 18 9.79 4.18 2.25
C PHE A 18 9.40 5.60 1.81
N PHE A 19 8.63 6.32 2.62
CA PHE A 19 8.20 7.67 2.30
C PHE A 19 9.36 8.68 2.35
N GLU A 20 10.27 8.57 3.32
CA GLU A 20 11.41 9.48 3.47
C GLU A 20 12.48 9.25 2.38
N ASP A 21 12.78 8.00 2.05
CA ASP A 21 13.85 7.63 1.11
C ASP A 21 13.44 7.77 -0.37
N TYR A 22 12.15 7.54 -0.67
CA TYR A 22 11.65 7.47 -2.05
C TYR A 22 10.52 8.46 -2.35
N GLY A 23 9.93 9.11 -1.35
CA GLY A 23 8.76 9.96 -1.54
C GLY A 23 8.98 11.11 -2.51
N GLU A 24 10.13 11.76 -2.46
CA GLU A 24 10.47 12.84 -3.39
C GLU A 24 10.61 12.33 -4.83
N LYS A 25 11.39 11.26 -5.04
CA LYS A 25 11.62 10.65 -6.36
C LYS A 25 10.33 10.13 -7.00
N LEU A 26 9.41 9.64 -6.18
CA LEU A 26 8.10 9.13 -6.59
C LEU A 26 7.01 10.21 -6.60
N LEU A 27 7.35 11.47 -6.28
CA LEU A 27 6.42 12.60 -6.19
C LEU A 27 5.22 12.32 -5.26
N LEU A 28 5.45 11.60 -4.16
CA LEU A 28 4.44 11.25 -3.19
C LEU A 28 4.10 12.46 -2.31
N ARG A 29 2.80 12.65 -2.10
CA ARG A 29 2.27 13.59 -1.11
C ARG A 29 1.57 12.82 0.00
N LEU A 30 1.92 13.10 1.24
CA LEU A 30 1.23 12.52 2.39
C LEU A 30 -0.18 13.10 2.51
N VAL A 31 -1.19 12.23 2.51
CA VAL A 31 -2.61 12.61 2.69
C VAL A 31 -3.04 12.54 4.16
N THR A 32 -2.34 11.73 4.96
CA THR A 32 -2.59 11.56 6.40
C THR A 32 -1.60 12.41 7.23
N THR A 33 -1.35 12.05 8.49
CA THR A 33 -0.37 12.72 9.35
C THR A 33 0.93 11.93 9.43
N LYS A 34 2.08 12.60 9.66
CA LYS A 34 3.40 11.94 9.78
C LYS A 34 3.41 10.81 10.83
N LYS A 35 2.60 10.94 11.90
CA LYS A 35 2.45 9.92 12.94
C LYS A 35 1.97 8.57 12.40
N THR A 36 1.20 8.54 11.30
CA THR A 36 0.68 7.28 10.74
C THR A 36 1.76 6.47 10.02
N LEU A 37 2.82 7.11 9.54
CA LEU A 37 3.91 6.45 8.78
C LEU A 37 4.67 5.41 9.61
N SER A 38 4.69 5.57 10.93
CA SER A 38 5.40 4.67 11.85
C SER A 38 4.57 3.48 12.32
N ARG A 39 3.33 3.31 11.81
CA ARG A 39 2.39 2.27 12.28
C ARG A 39 2.52 0.92 11.57
N SER A 40 3.21 0.88 10.43
CA SER A 40 3.20 -0.28 9.54
C SER A 40 4.52 -0.48 8.77
N THR A 41 4.69 -1.70 8.29
CA THR A 41 5.86 -2.15 7.52
C THR A 41 5.40 -2.82 6.22
N ILE A 42 6.04 -2.48 5.11
CA ILE A 42 5.88 -3.15 3.82
C ILE A 42 6.69 -4.45 3.87
N ARG A 43 6.00 -5.59 3.86
CA ARG A 43 6.61 -6.93 4.02
C ARG A 43 6.77 -7.68 2.71
N GLU A 44 6.24 -7.14 1.61
CA GLU A 44 6.40 -7.69 0.27
C GLU A 44 6.79 -6.55 -0.67
N ARG A 45 7.85 -6.76 -1.46
CA ARG A 45 8.50 -5.72 -2.29
C ARG A 45 7.73 -5.33 -3.56
N SER A 46 6.55 -5.91 -3.79
CA SER A 46 5.70 -5.62 -4.94
C SER A 46 4.47 -4.80 -4.54
N VAL A 47 3.90 -4.10 -5.51
CA VAL A 47 2.61 -3.42 -5.34
C VAL A 47 1.46 -4.40 -5.59
N ASN A 48 0.35 -4.20 -4.90
CA ASN A 48 -0.92 -4.85 -5.21
C ASN A 48 -1.84 -3.83 -5.89
N ARG A 49 -2.41 -4.19 -7.05
CA ARG A 49 -3.49 -3.44 -7.72
C ARG A 49 -4.81 -4.10 -7.33
N PRO A 50 -5.59 -3.54 -6.38
CA PRO A 50 -6.61 -4.28 -5.65
C PRO A 50 -7.94 -4.40 -6.42
N ALA A 51 -7.93 -4.69 -7.72
CA ALA A 51 -9.11 -4.74 -8.59
C ALA A 51 -10.24 -5.66 -8.07
N LEU A 52 -9.92 -6.82 -7.51
CA LEU A 52 -10.93 -7.70 -6.90
C LEU A 52 -11.35 -7.22 -5.51
N ALA A 53 -10.43 -6.64 -4.74
CA ALA A 53 -10.76 -6.16 -3.41
C ALA A 53 -11.65 -4.91 -3.46
N VAL A 54 -11.53 -4.07 -4.50
CA VAL A 54 -12.44 -2.93 -4.70
C VAL A 54 -13.88 -3.35 -4.96
N THR A 55 -14.13 -4.57 -5.46
CA THR A 55 -15.48 -5.13 -5.63
C THR A 55 -15.99 -5.85 -4.37
N GLY A 56 -15.19 -5.93 -3.30
CA GLY A 56 -15.52 -6.62 -2.06
C GLY A 56 -14.99 -8.05 -1.94
N TYR A 57 -14.19 -8.55 -2.91
CA TYR A 57 -13.62 -9.89 -2.86
C TYR A 57 -12.21 -9.89 -2.23
N PHE A 58 -12.09 -10.47 -1.04
CA PHE A 58 -10.85 -10.42 -0.23
C PHE A 58 -10.14 -11.77 -0.02
N LYS A 59 -10.63 -12.89 -0.59
CA LYS A 59 -10.12 -14.25 -0.28
C LYS A 59 -8.61 -14.40 -0.48
N TYR A 60 -8.07 -13.82 -1.55
CA TYR A 60 -6.65 -13.86 -1.91
C TYR A 60 -6.00 -12.47 -1.89
N PHE A 61 -6.48 -11.59 -1.01
CA PHE A 61 -6.02 -10.22 -0.95
C PHE A 61 -4.59 -10.13 -0.41
N ALA A 62 -3.67 -9.62 -1.25
CA ALA A 62 -2.25 -9.43 -0.94
C ALA A 62 -2.02 -8.21 -0.02
N HIS A 63 -2.55 -8.30 1.20
CA HIS A 63 -2.57 -7.22 2.19
C HIS A 63 -1.19 -6.79 2.70
N LYS A 64 -0.14 -7.61 2.52
CA LYS A 64 1.23 -7.28 2.95
C LYS A 64 1.98 -6.31 2.01
N ARG A 65 1.41 -6.04 0.83
CA ARG A 65 1.93 -5.16 -0.22
C ARG A 65 1.41 -3.74 -0.08
N ILE A 66 2.07 -2.78 -0.71
CA ILE A 66 1.49 -1.44 -0.95
C ILE A 66 0.22 -1.62 -1.79
N GLN A 67 -0.89 -1.01 -1.39
CA GLN A 67 -2.13 -1.03 -2.16
C GLN A 67 -2.16 0.16 -3.12
N LEU A 68 -1.98 -0.08 -4.42
CA LEU A 68 -1.93 0.95 -5.45
C LEU A 68 -3.30 1.10 -6.12
N PHE A 69 -3.93 2.25 -5.94
CA PHE A 69 -5.15 2.64 -6.62
C PHE A 69 -4.80 3.50 -7.84
N GLY A 70 -4.92 2.93 -9.03
CA GLY A 70 -4.76 3.67 -10.28
C GLY A 70 -6.10 4.03 -10.92
N ALA A 71 -6.06 4.35 -12.21
CA ALA A 71 -7.24 4.77 -12.96
C ALA A 71 -8.40 3.76 -12.91
N GLY A 72 -8.12 2.45 -12.99
CA GLY A 72 -9.14 1.41 -12.97
C GLY A 72 -9.85 1.30 -11.61
N GLU A 73 -9.07 1.21 -10.52
CA GLU A 73 -9.63 1.15 -9.17
C GLU A 73 -10.38 2.43 -8.81
N MET A 74 -9.83 3.59 -9.16
CA MET A 74 -10.47 4.89 -8.90
C MET A 74 -11.71 5.11 -9.78
N GLY A 75 -11.70 4.61 -11.02
CA GLY A 75 -12.86 4.60 -11.92
C GLY A 75 -14.02 3.84 -11.29
N PHE A 76 -13.77 2.57 -10.92
CA PHE A 76 -14.77 1.74 -10.24
C PHE A 76 -15.28 2.40 -8.95
N PHE A 77 -14.39 2.94 -8.10
CA PHE A 77 -14.78 3.61 -6.87
C PHE A 77 -15.68 4.83 -7.10
N ARG A 78 -15.45 5.62 -8.15
CA ARG A 78 -16.30 6.79 -8.45
C ARG A 78 -17.74 6.42 -8.80
N GLU A 79 -17.96 5.22 -9.34
CA GLU A 79 -19.29 4.69 -9.68
C GLU A 79 -20.02 4.10 -8.46
N GLN A 80 -19.31 3.83 -7.35
CA GLN A 80 -19.90 3.25 -6.15
C GLN A 80 -20.44 4.32 -5.18
N THR A 81 -21.45 3.94 -4.40
CA THR A 81 -21.98 4.76 -3.31
C THR A 81 -20.91 5.04 -2.24
N SER A 82 -21.07 6.15 -1.51
CA SER A 82 -20.21 6.47 -0.36
C SER A 82 -20.14 5.33 0.67
N SER A 83 -21.27 4.68 0.96
CA SER A 83 -21.35 3.54 1.87
C SER A 83 -20.55 2.32 1.39
N LYS A 84 -20.64 1.97 0.11
CA LYS A 84 -19.86 0.86 -0.48
C LYS A 84 -18.37 1.14 -0.44
N ARG A 85 -17.96 2.36 -0.82
CA ARG A 85 -16.54 2.78 -0.74
C ARG A 85 -16.02 2.68 0.69
N ALA A 86 -16.76 3.22 1.66
CA ALA A 86 -16.37 3.16 3.08
C ALA A 86 -16.21 1.70 3.53
N LYS A 87 -17.18 0.84 3.23
CA LYS A 87 -17.13 -0.57 3.62
C LYS A 87 -15.91 -1.31 3.07
N VAL A 88 -15.56 -1.07 1.81
CA VAL A 88 -14.37 -1.66 1.17
C VAL A 88 -13.10 -1.15 1.86
N MET A 89 -12.98 0.16 2.07
CA MET A 89 -11.79 0.75 2.70
C MET A 89 -11.61 0.32 4.16
N GLU A 90 -12.70 0.22 4.92
CA GLU A 90 -12.70 -0.34 6.28
C GLU A 90 -12.23 -1.80 6.28
N THR A 91 -12.74 -2.59 5.33
CA THR A 91 -12.35 -4.00 5.20
C THR A 91 -10.86 -4.10 4.85
N MET A 92 -10.35 -3.30 3.90
CA MET A 92 -8.92 -3.22 3.60
C MET A 92 -8.09 -2.84 4.83
N ALA A 93 -8.50 -1.81 5.56
CA ALA A 93 -7.80 -1.36 6.77
C ALA A 93 -7.75 -2.45 7.85
N SER A 94 -8.84 -3.19 8.04
CA SER A 94 -8.90 -4.32 9.00
C SER A 94 -7.91 -5.45 8.68
N LYS A 95 -7.49 -5.59 7.41
CA LYS A 95 -6.47 -6.56 6.98
C LYS A 95 -5.03 -6.09 7.27
N ARG A 96 -4.85 -4.96 7.97
CA ARG A 96 -3.55 -4.39 8.36
C ARG A 96 -2.64 -4.13 7.16
N ILE A 97 -3.20 -3.55 6.10
CA ILE A 97 -2.42 -3.11 4.94
C ILE A 97 -1.35 -2.09 5.35
N PRO A 98 -0.17 -2.08 4.73
CA PRO A 98 0.90 -1.17 5.12
C PRO A 98 0.56 0.29 4.81
N CYS A 99 0.13 0.55 3.57
CA CYS A 99 -0.29 1.86 3.10
C CYS A 99 -1.11 1.74 1.81
N VAL A 100 -1.77 2.83 1.46
CA VAL A 100 -2.45 3.03 0.17
C VAL A 100 -1.70 4.13 -0.57
N VAL A 101 -1.41 3.88 -1.84
CA VAL A 101 -0.92 4.90 -2.78
C VAL A 101 -2.00 5.10 -3.83
N VAL A 102 -2.38 6.35 -4.07
CA VAL A 102 -3.33 6.72 -5.12
C VAL A 102 -2.52 7.40 -6.23
N SER A 103 -2.51 6.81 -7.43
CA SER A 103 -1.89 7.42 -8.60
C SER A 103 -2.92 8.17 -9.45
N ARG A 104 -2.43 8.94 -10.42
CA ARG A 104 -3.27 9.54 -11.46
C ARG A 104 -3.84 8.46 -12.38
#